data_AF-A0A975VYB8-F1
#
_entry.id   AF-A0A975VYB8-F1
#
_cell.length_a   1.000
_cell.length_b   1.000
_cell.length_c   1.000
_cell.angle_alpha   90.00
_cell.angle_beta   90.00
_cell.angle_gamma   90.00
#
_symmetry.space_group_name_H-M   'P 1'
#
loop_
_entity.id
_entity.type
_entity.pdbx_description
1 polymer ?
#
loop_
_entity_poly.entity_id
_entity_poly.type
_entity_poly.pdbx_seq_one_letter_code
_entity_poly.pdbx_strand_id
1 'polypeptide(L)'
;MKHAPSVFSRYALAAYWLLVLYASLYPFSGWRWQGLSPLDFVIAPLPRYITLGDIWLNVAGYLPLGLLAAASLRPRWTGWRAWLLASIACSLMSFAMETSQAFLPVRVSSNVDWITNTLGGVLGAALAVWLLPRLSLSQRVRQLRERWFARDASLGLLLLAAWPLALLWPPPALFATGQVAGSLAQSLIDTSLTAPDVTAPFARWFNSDALLALTTPQPMGAQQQAWIAATMLMAALWTSAALTHSGAPRVRIGLALTLAGLTAMSLSAALGFGPEHALAWATPAATHGLALGLVIGLPLTHLPRRLCAALALIALICGLWWINQAGPDPYYAQNLQTWSQGLFIRMFGLPQWLSWLWPYVAGLYLLGRVVRPGAAT
;
A
#
# COMPACT_ATOMS: atom_id res chain seq x y z
N MET A 1 9.69 16.27 -29.99
CA MET A 1 8.44 15.66 -29.50
C MET A 1 8.12 16.21 -28.12
N LYS A 2 7.03 16.99 -27.96
CA LYS A 2 6.62 17.51 -26.64
C LYS A 2 6.14 16.32 -25.79
N HIS A 3 6.95 15.87 -24.83
CA HIS A 3 6.63 14.72 -23.98
C HIS A 3 5.37 14.98 -23.16
N ALA A 4 4.32 14.19 -23.34
CA ALA A 4 3.13 14.27 -22.49
C ALA A 4 3.52 14.08 -21.00
N PRO A 5 2.79 14.71 -20.05
CA PRO A 5 3.03 14.48 -18.63
C PRO A 5 2.97 12.99 -18.31
N SER A 6 3.91 12.49 -17.50
CA SER A 6 3.87 11.12 -17.01
C SER A 6 2.67 10.97 -16.08
N VAL A 7 1.57 10.40 -16.59
CA VAL A 7 0.36 10.07 -15.81
C VAL A 7 0.72 9.18 -14.60
N PHE A 8 1.70 8.30 -14.77
CA PHE A 8 2.24 7.49 -13.67
C PHE A 8 2.82 8.35 -12.55
N SER A 9 3.66 9.34 -12.86
CA SER A 9 4.28 10.20 -11.86
C SER A 9 3.24 10.98 -11.06
N ARG A 10 2.12 11.37 -11.70
CA ARG A 10 1.01 12.06 -11.02
C ARG A 10 0.25 11.16 -10.06
N TYR A 11 -0.09 9.94 -10.48
CA TYR A 11 -0.73 8.98 -9.57
C TYR A 11 0.21 8.57 -8.43
N ALA A 12 1.49 8.36 -8.73
CA ALA A 12 2.51 8.05 -7.73
C ALA A 12 2.68 9.21 -6.73
N LEU A 13 2.72 10.46 -7.23
CA LEU A 13 2.75 11.64 -6.39
C LEU A 13 1.53 11.71 -5.48
N ALA A 14 0.33 11.54 -6.02
CA ALA A 14 -0.89 11.57 -5.21
C ALA A 14 -0.88 10.49 -4.12
N ALA A 15 -0.50 9.25 -4.47
CA ALA A 15 -0.38 8.16 -3.51
C ALA A 15 0.66 8.46 -2.41
N TYR A 16 1.83 8.97 -2.80
CA TYR A 16 2.90 9.30 -1.86
C TYR A 16 2.57 10.53 -1.01
N TRP A 17 1.84 11.50 -1.56
CA TRP A 17 1.33 12.66 -0.83
C TRP A 17 0.36 12.23 0.27
N LEU A 18 -0.59 11.34 -0.05
CA LEU A 18 -1.50 10.74 0.93
C LEU A 18 -0.76 9.91 1.98
N LEU A 19 0.30 9.20 1.58
CA LEU A 19 1.15 8.48 2.51
C LEU A 19 1.83 9.41 3.52
N VAL A 20 2.38 10.54 3.08
CA VAL A 20 2.98 11.55 3.97
C VAL A 20 1.93 12.12 4.92
N LEU A 21 0.75 12.51 4.42
CA LEU A 21 -0.36 12.98 5.28
C LEU A 21 -0.71 11.94 6.35
N TYR A 22 -0.81 10.67 5.95
CA TYR A 22 -1.16 9.59 6.85
C TYR A 22 -0.12 9.40 7.96
N ALA A 23 1.15 9.28 7.59
CA ALA A 23 2.23 9.09 8.55
C ALA A 23 2.37 10.27 9.52
N SER A 24 2.18 11.49 9.04
CA SER A 24 2.28 12.72 9.85
C SER A 24 1.11 12.87 10.83
N LEU A 25 -0.11 12.50 10.45
CA LEU A 25 -1.33 12.77 11.23
C LEU A 25 -1.86 11.59 12.04
N TYR A 26 -1.29 10.38 11.86
CA TYR A 26 -1.60 9.25 12.71
C TYR A 26 -1.32 9.57 14.20
N PRO A 27 -2.22 9.20 15.16
CA PRO A 27 -3.34 8.25 15.05
C PRO A 27 -4.70 8.83 14.63
N PHE A 28 -4.78 10.07 14.16
CA PHE A 28 -6.03 10.76 13.81
C PHE A 28 -7.05 10.91 14.96
N SER A 29 -6.63 10.73 16.20
CA SER A 29 -7.46 10.83 17.40
C SER A 29 -6.82 11.74 18.45
N GLY A 30 -7.63 12.20 19.41
CA GLY A 30 -7.14 13.05 20.51
C GLY A 30 -6.81 14.49 20.12
N TRP A 31 -7.30 14.96 18.97
CA TRP A 31 -7.10 16.33 18.50
C TRP A 31 -7.65 17.33 19.53
N ARG A 32 -6.80 18.24 19.99
CA ARG A 32 -7.21 19.30 20.92
C ARG A 32 -6.27 20.50 20.83
N TRP A 33 -6.80 21.67 21.15
CA TRP A 33 -5.97 22.85 21.36
C TRP A 33 -5.08 22.68 22.60
N GLN A 34 -3.80 23.01 22.49
CA GLN A 34 -2.80 22.79 23.55
C GLN A 34 -2.37 24.08 24.27
N GLY A 35 -3.00 25.22 23.96
CA GLY A 35 -2.68 26.50 24.60
C GLY A 35 -1.52 27.29 23.97
N LEU A 36 -0.81 26.70 23.00
CA LEU A 36 0.27 27.34 22.24
C LEU A 36 -0.17 27.62 20.80
N SER A 37 0.46 28.61 20.17
CA SER A 37 0.19 28.89 18.76
C SER A 37 0.73 27.75 17.89
N PRO A 38 -0.02 27.27 16.89
CA PRO A 38 0.42 26.21 15.98
C PRO A 38 1.66 26.55 15.15
N LEU A 39 2.08 27.82 15.18
CA LEU A 39 3.25 28.34 14.46
C LEU A 39 4.46 28.55 15.36
N ASP A 40 4.35 28.31 16.68
CA ASP A 40 5.43 28.58 17.63
C ASP A 40 6.70 27.78 17.33
N PHE A 41 6.55 26.59 16.72
CA PHE A 41 7.68 25.75 16.32
C PHE A 41 8.63 26.44 15.34
N VAL A 42 8.15 27.40 14.54
CA VAL A 42 8.94 28.09 13.49
C VAL A 42 10.13 28.83 14.09
N ILE A 43 9.92 29.49 15.23
CA ILE A 43 10.92 30.31 15.93
C ILE A 43 11.45 29.63 17.19
N ALA A 44 11.04 28.39 17.47
CA ALA A 44 11.48 27.64 18.63
C ALA A 44 13.00 27.43 18.60
N PRO A 45 13.68 27.44 19.76
CA PRO A 45 15.10 27.07 19.81
C PRO A 45 15.30 25.63 19.33
N LEU A 46 16.47 25.34 18.76
CA LEU A 46 16.80 24.00 18.32
C LEU A 46 16.67 22.99 19.48
N PRO A 47 16.04 21.82 19.25
CA PRO A 47 15.97 20.78 20.27
C PRO A 47 17.35 20.39 20.76
N ARG A 48 17.49 20.21 22.08
CA ARG A 48 18.77 19.83 22.71
C ARG A 48 19.20 18.40 22.37
N TYR A 49 18.24 17.56 22.01
CA TYR A 49 18.44 16.16 21.63
C TYR A 49 17.88 15.94 20.23
N ILE A 50 18.77 15.89 19.24
CA ILE A 50 18.44 15.53 17.86
C ILE A 50 19.25 14.28 17.54
N THR A 51 18.58 13.20 17.13
CA THR A 51 19.31 12.02 16.67
C THR A 51 19.59 12.11 15.18
N LEU A 52 20.73 11.59 14.74
CA LEU A 52 21.02 11.46 13.31
C LEU A 52 19.95 10.61 12.59
N GLY A 53 19.38 9.63 13.30
CA GLY A 53 18.31 8.78 12.76
C GLY A 53 17.09 9.60 12.36
N ASP A 54 16.64 10.54 13.19
CA ASP A 54 15.46 11.37 12.91
C ASP A 54 15.70 12.27 11.68
N ILE A 55 16.88 12.89 11.60
CA ILE A 55 17.30 13.70 10.44
C ILE A 55 17.24 12.85 9.16
N TRP A 56 17.86 11.67 9.17
CA TRP A 56 17.92 10.81 8.00
C TRP A 56 16.53 10.31 7.58
N LEU A 57 15.67 9.95 8.54
CA LEU A 57 14.30 9.50 8.27
C LEU A 57 13.45 10.59 7.64
N ASN A 58 13.53 11.83 8.13
CA ASN A 58 12.82 12.98 7.56
C ASN A 58 13.28 13.29 6.13
N VAL A 59 14.60 13.36 5.91
CA VAL A 59 15.17 13.57 4.57
C VAL A 59 14.76 12.44 3.63
N ALA A 60 14.88 11.18 4.06
CA ALA A 60 14.52 10.02 3.26
C ALA A 60 13.01 9.94 2.98
N GLY A 61 12.16 10.37 3.92
CA GLY A 61 10.71 10.40 3.78
C GLY A 61 10.21 11.44 2.78
N TYR A 62 10.86 12.60 2.67
CA TYR A 62 10.45 13.63 1.72
C TYR A 62 11.19 13.58 0.37
N LEU A 63 12.28 12.83 0.27
CA LEU A 63 13.03 12.68 -0.99
C LEU A 63 12.16 12.11 -2.14
N PRO A 64 11.38 11.02 -1.97
CA PRO A 64 10.51 10.54 -3.04
C PRO A 64 9.40 11.55 -3.38
N LEU A 65 8.90 12.32 -2.40
CA LEU A 65 7.89 13.36 -2.61
C LEU A 65 8.42 14.42 -3.58
N GLY A 66 9.62 14.96 -3.33
CA GLY A 66 10.25 15.95 -4.19
C GLY A 66 10.54 15.44 -5.59
N LEU A 67 11.01 14.20 -5.70
CA LEU A 67 11.26 13.53 -6.97
C LEU A 67 9.99 13.42 -7.80
N LEU A 68 8.90 12.93 -7.20
CA LEU A 68 7.62 12.72 -7.86
C LEU A 68 6.92 14.05 -8.20
N ALA A 69 7.05 15.06 -7.34
CA ALA A 69 6.54 16.41 -7.58
C ALA A 69 7.20 17.03 -8.81
N ALA A 70 8.54 17.05 -8.86
CA ALA A 70 9.28 17.58 -10.00
C ALA A 70 9.01 16.80 -11.29
N ALA A 71 8.89 15.48 -11.23
CA ALA A 71 8.53 14.64 -12.37
C ALA A 71 7.12 14.92 -12.91
N SER A 72 6.17 15.25 -12.02
CA SER A 72 4.76 15.51 -12.37
C SER A 72 4.49 16.87 -13.01
N LEU A 73 5.40 17.83 -12.79
CA LEU A 73 5.35 19.17 -13.39
C LEU A 73 5.73 19.20 -14.88
N ARG A 74 6.36 18.14 -15.38
CA ARG A 74 6.70 18.02 -16.81
C ARG A 74 5.45 17.75 -17.67
N PRO A 75 5.44 18.18 -18.95
CA PRO A 75 6.47 18.99 -19.62
C PRO A 75 6.33 20.50 -19.35
N ARG A 76 5.28 20.93 -18.63
CA ARG A 76 4.92 22.35 -18.49
C ARG A 76 6.03 23.16 -17.82
N TRP A 77 6.64 22.59 -16.79
CA TRP A 77 7.82 23.17 -16.13
C TRP A 77 8.99 22.19 -16.20
N THR A 78 10.19 22.71 -16.46
CA THR A 78 11.42 21.93 -16.59
C THR A 78 12.59 22.66 -15.94
N GLY A 79 13.71 21.95 -15.77
CA GLY A 79 14.93 22.53 -15.22
C GLY A 79 14.72 23.09 -13.81
N TRP A 80 15.37 24.21 -13.53
CA TRP A 80 15.34 24.86 -12.21
C TRP A 80 13.93 25.27 -11.77
N ARG A 81 13.01 25.60 -12.69
CA ARG A 81 11.63 25.96 -12.34
C ARG A 81 10.86 24.78 -11.77
N ALA A 82 11.01 23.60 -12.37
CA ALA A 82 10.39 22.38 -11.86
C ALA A 82 10.98 21.98 -10.51
N TRP A 83 12.30 22.15 -10.34
CA TRP A 83 12.97 21.95 -9.06
C TRP A 83 12.42 22.88 -7.98
N LEU A 84 12.42 24.20 -8.23
CA LEU A 84 11.96 25.21 -7.28
C LEU A 84 10.50 24.99 -6.87
N LEU A 85 9.59 24.80 -7.83
CA LEU A 85 8.16 24.57 -7.54
C LEU A 85 7.94 23.29 -6.72
N ALA A 86 8.67 22.21 -7.03
CA ALA A 86 8.60 20.97 -6.26
C ALA A 86 9.16 21.13 -4.84
N SER A 87 10.28 21.86 -4.68
CA SER A 87 10.85 22.18 -3.37
C SER A 87 9.92 23.01 -2.52
N ILE A 88 9.30 24.05 -3.08
CA ILE A 88 8.29 24.87 -2.40
C ILE A 88 7.10 24.00 -1.99
N ALA A 89 6.58 23.15 -2.89
CA ALA A 89 5.46 22.27 -2.57
C ALA A 89 5.79 21.29 -1.42
N CYS A 90 6.99 20.72 -1.39
CA CYS A 90 7.42 19.83 -0.30
C CYS A 90 7.57 20.59 1.03
N SER A 91 8.13 21.80 0.99
CA SER A 91 8.28 22.63 2.19
C SER A 91 6.92 23.07 2.75
N LEU A 92 5.98 23.47 1.88
CA LEU A 92 4.61 23.81 2.26
C LEU A 92 3.86 22.60 2.83
N MET A 93 4.04 21.43 2.24
CA MET A 93 3.50 20.18 2.77
C MET A 93 4.01 19.90 4.18
N SER A 94 5.32 19.96 4.38
CA SER A 94 5.91 19.75 5.71
C SER A 94 5.43 20.80 6.70
N PHE A 95 5.44 22.08 6.33
CA PHE A 95 4.92 23.15 7.18
C PHE A 95 3.47 22.92 7.60
N ALA A 96 2.61 22.50 6.65
CA ALA A 96 1.21 22.16 6.95
C ALA A 96 1.09 20.97 7.91
N MET A 97 1.95 19.96 7.76
CA MET A 97 1.98 18.81 8.68
C MET A 97 2.43 19.20 10.08
N GLU A 98 3.54 19.93 10.21
CA GLU A 98 4.04 20.42 11.50
C GLU A 98 2.98 21.30 12.19
N THR A 99 2.34 22.20 11.44
CA THR A 99 1.27 23.07 11.96
C THR A 99 0.06 22.25 12.44
N SER A 100 -0.31 21.21 11.68
CA SER A 100 -1.43 20.33 12.05
C SER A 100 -1.10 19.48 13.28
N GLN A 101 0.15 19.06 13.43
CA GLN A 101 0.62 18.26 14.56
C GLN A 101 0.59 19.03 15.88
N ALA A 102 0.54 20.36 15.87
CA ALA A 102 0.38 21.16 17.09
C ALA A 102 -0.93 20.87 17.84
N PHE A 103 -1.91 20.29 17.15
CA PHE A 103 -3.19 19.87 17.73
C PHE A 103 -3.20 18.40 18.19
N LEU A 104 -2.13 17.64 17.96
CA LEU A 104 -2.01 16.22 18.31
C LEU A 104 -1.10 16.04 19.53
N PRO A 105 -1.63 15.65 20.71
CA PRO A 105 -0.82 15.55 21.93
C PRO A 105 0.36 14.58 21.90
N VAL A 106 0.30 13.59 21.01
CA VAL A 106 1.34 12.57 20.86
C VAL A 106 2.41 12.97 19.84
N ARG A 107 2.28 14.13 19.20
CA ARG A 107 3.22 14.66 18.22
C ARG A 107 3.82 15.97 18.73
N VAL A 108 5.03 16.26 18.28
CA VAL A 108 5.74 17.49 18.61
C VAL A 108 6.11 18.16 17.30
N SER A 109 5.56 19.34 17.05
CA SER A 109 5.92 20.16 15.90
C SER A 109 7.35 20.67 16.03
N SER A 110 8.13 20.61 14.96
CA SER A 110 9.58 20.85 15.00
C SER A 110 10.07 21.62 13.78
N ASN A 111 10.84 22.69 14.02
CA ASN A 111 11.52 23.40 12.93
C ASN A 111 12.62 22.55 12.29
N VAL A 112 13.25 21.65 13.06
CA VAL A 112 14.23 20.69 12.53
C VAL A 112 13.56 19.72 11.56
N ASP A 113 12.35 19.25 11.89
CA ASP A 113 11.60 18.35 11.02
C ASP A 113 11.18 19.07 9.74
N TRP A 114 10.67 20.30 9.87
CA TRP A 114 10.37 21.15 8.71
C TRP A 114 11.58 21.35 7.78
N ILE A 115 12.75 21.68 8.34
CA ILE A 115 13.98 21.90 7.57
C ILE A 115 14.47 20.60 6.91
N THR A 116 14.48 19.49 7.64
CA THR A 116 15.00 18.20 7.15
C THR A 116 14.08 17.56 6.11
N ASN A 117 12.76 17.67 6.29
CA ASN A 117 11.76 17.30 5.29
C ASN A 117 11.91 18.17 4.03
N THR A 118 12.07 19.49 4.19
CA THR A 118 12.33 20.41 3.08
C THR A 118 13.59 20.03 2.32
N LEU A 119 14.68 19.70 3.02
CA LEU A 119 15.93 19.23 2.44
C LEU A 119 15.73 17.95 1.63
N GLY A 120 14.99 16.97 2.18
CA GLY A 120 14.58 15.77 1.46
C GLY A 120 13.89 16.11 0.13
N GLY A 121 12.85 16.96 0.18
CA GLY A 121 12.13 17.40 -1.00
C GLY A 121 13.01 18.12 -2.04
N VAL A 122 13.93 18.98 -1.59
CA VAL A 122 14.90 19.67 -2.44
C VAL A 122 15.84 18.69 -3.15
N LEU A 123 16.40 17.73 -2.42
CA LEU A 123 17.28 16.70 -2.96
C LEU A 123 16.53 15.78 -3.94
N GLY A 124 15.32 15.35 -3.58
CA GLY A 124 14.45 14.57 -4.45
C GLY A 124 14.15 15.26 -5.78
N ALA A 125 13.76 16.53 -5.72
CA ALA A 125 13.52 17.34 -6.91
C ALA A 125 14.78 17.49 -7.76
N ALA A 126 15.95 17.67 -7.13
CA ALA A 126 17.24 17.77 -7.80
C ALA A 126 17.58 16.49 -8.57
N LEU A 127 17.35 15.33 -7.94
CA LEU A 127 17.54 14.02 -8.57
C LEU A 127 16.66 13.87 -9.82
N ALA A 128 15.39 14.26 -9.76
CA ALA A 128 14.46 14.19 -10.89
C ALA A 128 14.82 15.12 -12.06
N VAL A 129 15.38 16.30 -11.74
CA VAL A 129 15.65 17.33 -12.74
C VAL A 129 17.02 17.15 -13.39
N TRP A 130 18.06 16.85 -12.62
CA TRP A 130 19.45 16.88 -13.09
C TRP A 130 20.11 15.50 -13.20
N LEU A 131 19.86 14.58 -12.27
CA LEU A 131 20.55 13.29 -12.26
C LEU A 131 19.85 12.25 -13.14
N LEU A 132 18.58 11.93 -12.85
CA LEU A 132 17.83 10.87 -13.53
C LEU A 132 17.79 11.02 -15.05
N PRO A 133 17.60 12.22 -15.64
CA PRO A 133 17.60 12.37 -17.09
C PRO A 133 18.94 12.06 -17.77
N ARG A 134 20.06 12.10 -17.02
CA ARG A 134 21.41 11.78 -17.52
C ARG A 134 21.75 10.29 -17.38
N LEU A 135 21.00 9.54 -16.58
CA LEU A 135 21.24 8.11 -16.37
C LEU A 135 20.61 7.30 -17.51
N SER A 136 21.41 6.43 -18.13
CA SER A 136 20.93 5.46 -19.13
C SER A 136 19.84 4.54 -18.57
N LEU A 137 19.86 4.27 -17.26
CA LEU A 137 18.82 3.51 -16.57
C LEU A 137 17.43 4.14 -16.73
N SER A 138 17.30 5.47 -16.66
CA SER A 138 16.00 6.14 -16.83
C SER A 138 15.43 5.93 -18.24
N GLN A 139 16.30 5.95 -19.26
CA GLN A 139 15.91 5.66 -20.63
C GLN A 139 15.53 4.19 -20.81
N ARG A 140 16.32 3.26 -20.26
CA ARG A 140 16.04 1.82 -20.28
C ARG A 140 14.72 1.48 -19.59
N VAL A 141 14.45 2.02 -18.41
CA VAL A 141 13.20 1.80 -17.67
C VAL A 141 12.00 2.31 -18.47
N ARG A 142 12.12 3.47 -19.12
CA ARG A 142 11.07 4.02 -19.99
C ARG A 142 10.83 3.14 -21.21
N GLN A 143 11.88 2.72 -21.90
CA GLN A 143 11.79 1.81 -23.04
C GLN A 143 11.16 0.47 -22.63
N LEU A 144 11.54 -0.06 -21.47
CA LEU A 144 10.97 -1.29 -20.91
C LEU A 144 9.48 -1.13 -20.63
N ARG A 145 9.10 0.00 -20.03
CA ARG A 145 7.71 0.35 -19.75
C ARG A 145 6.87 0.47 -21.01
N GLU A 146 7.41 1.08 -22.07
CA GLU A 146 6.74 1.22 -23.37
C GLU A 146 6.68 -0.10 -24.14
N ARG A 147 7.72 -0.94 -24.03
CA ARG A 147 7.79 -2.25 -24.69
C ARG A 147 6.87 -3.29 -24.04
N TRP A 148 6.78 -3.29 -22.72
CA TRP A 148 6.07 -4.36 -22.00
C TRP A 148 4.65 -4.00 -21.61
N PHE A 149 4.35 -2.74 -21.31
CA PHE A 149 3.08 -2.36 -20.69
C PHE A 149 2.28 -1.37 -21.54
N ALA A 150 0.95 -1.49 -21.47
CA ALA A 150 0.04 -0.60 -22.19
C ALA A 150 0.11 0.85 -21.69
N ARG A 151 -0.20 1.82 -22.55
CA ARG A 151 -0.14 3.27 -22.20
C ARG A 151 -0.98 3.63 -20.96
N ASP A 152 -2.10 2.97 -20.77
CA ASP A 152 -3.04 3.19 -19.65
C ASP A 152 -2.72 2.36 -18.38
N ALA A 153 -1.61 1.62 -18.35
CA ALA A 153 -1.25 0.73 -17.24
C ALA A 153 -0.75 1.43 -15.96
N SER A 154 -0.63 2.76 -15.95
CA SER A 154 0.02 3.51 -14.86
C SER A 154 -0.57 3.22 -13.47
N LEU A 155 -1.90 3.31 -13.32
CA LEU A 155 -2.55 3.02 -12.03
C LEU A 155 -2.43 1.54 -11.65
N GLY A 156 -2.59 0.64 -12.62
CA GLY A 156 -2.44 -0.80 -12.37
C GLY A 156 -1.03 -1.19 -11.94
N LEU A 157 0.01 -0.52 -12.47
CA LEU A 157 1.39 -0.73 -12.03
C LEU A 157 1.61 -0.26 -10.58
N LEU A 158 0.97 0.83 -10.18
CA LEU A 158 1.02 1.27 -8.78
C LEU A 158 0.31 0.27 -7.87
N LEU A 159 -0.83 -0.28 -8.29
CA LEU A 159 -1.52 -1.34 -7.57
C LEU A 159 -0.64 -2.59 -7.44
N LEU A 160 0.00 -3.05 -8.53
CA LEU A 160 0.91 -4.18 -8.46
C LEU A 160 2.14 -3.91 -7.58
N ALA A 161 2.69 -2.69 -7.60
CA ALA A 161 3.79 -2.30 -6.73
C ALA A 161 3.38 -2.22 -5.26
N ALA A 162 2.11 -1.86 -4.99
CA ALA A 162 1.55 -1.80 -3.65
C ALA A 162 1.25 -3.19 -3.06
N TRP A 163 1.07 -4.22 -3.89
CA TRP A 163 0.69 -5.56 -3.41
C TRP A 163 1.73 -6.20 -2.47
N PRO A 164 3.04 -6.26 -2.80
CA PRO A 164 4.03 -6.75 -1.83
C PRO A 164 4.08 -5.91 -0.55
N LEU A 165 3.83 -4.60 -0.63
CA LEU A 165 3.80 -3.73 0.55
C LEU A 165 2.59 -4.03 1.44
N ALA A 166 1.43 -4.38 0.86
CA ALA A 166 0.26 -4.87 1.59
C ALA A 166 0.58 -6.16 2.38
N LEU A 167 1.44 -7.03 1.84
CA LEU A 167 1.85 -8.28 2.47
C LEU A 167 2.85 -8.09 3.62
N LEU A 168 3.32 -6.86 3.88
CA LEU A 168 4.12 -6.57 5.08
C LEU A 168 3.27 -6.61 6.35
N TRP A 169 1.95 -6.40 6.25
CA TRP A 169 1.04 -6.69 7.36
C TRP A 169 0.88 -8.20 7.51
N PRO A 170 1.03 -8.78 8.70
CA PRO A 170 1.03 -10.22 8.91
C PRO A 170 -0.31 -10.82 8.48
N PRO A 171 -0.38 -11.48 7.31
CA PRO A 171 -1.64 -11.93 6.78
C PRO A 171 -2.00 -13.30 7.35
N PRO A 172 -3.29 -13.63 7.46
CA PRO A 172 -3.76 -14.88 8.07
C PRO A 172 -3.44 -16.13 7.21
N ALA A 173 -3.09 -15.94 5.94
CA ALA A 173 -2.67 -16.98 5.02
C ALA A 173 -1.73 -16.39 3.95
N LEU A 174 -1.05 -17.24 3.19
CA LEU A 174 -0.14 -16.82 2.13
C LEU A 174 -0.87 -15.94 1.09
N PHE A 175 -0.29 -14.77 0.78
CA PHE A 175 -0.83 -13.75 -0.12
C PHE A 175 -2.19 -13.14 0.27
N ALA A 176 -2.69 -13.46 1.46
CA ALA A 176 -4.02 -13.05 1.89
C ALA A 176 -4.06 -11.53 2.16
N THR A 177 -5.00 -10.85 1.53
CA THR A 177 -5.28 -9.42 1.73
C THR A 177 -6.79 -9.22 1.75
N GLY A 178 -7.27 -8.14 2.37
CA GLY A 178 -8.70 -7.80 2.42
C GLY A 178 -9.53 -8.55 3.46
N GLN A 179 -8.93 -9.06 4.54
CA GLN A 179 -9.69 -9.56 5.68
C GLN A 179 -10.21 -8.37 6.50
N VAL A 180 -11.46 -7.96 6.24
CA VAL A 180 -12.08 -6.80 6.91
C VAL A 180 -13.37 -7.16 7.64
N ALA A 181 -14.06 -8.24 7.22
CA ALA A 181 -15.38 -8.58 7.73
C ALA A 181 -15.39 -8.78 9.25
N GLY A 182 -14.46 -9.60 9.79
CA GLY A 182 -14.37 -9.84 11.23
C GLY A 182 -14.04 -8.56 12.02
N SER A 183 -13.11 -7.74 11.54
CA SER A 183 -12.74 -6.48 12.22
C SER A 183 -13.88 -5.44 12.20
N LEU A 184 -14.60 -5.34 11.10
CA LEU A 184 -15.78 -4.48 10.99
C LEU A 184 -16.92 -5.00 11.88
N ALA A 185 -17.18 -6.31 11.86
CA ALA A 185 -18.16 -6.95 12.73
C ALA A 185 -17.85 -6.68 14.22
N GLN A 186 -16.60 -6.88 14.64
CA GLN A 186 -16.17 -6.58 16.00
C GLN A 186 -16.38 -5.11 16.37
N SER A 187 -15.99 -4.19 15.48
CA SER A 187 -16.18 -2.75 15.72
C SER A 187 -17.65 -2.37 15.87
N LEU A 188 -18.54 -3.01 15.11
CA LEU A 188 -19.99 -2.81 15.22
C LEU A 188 -20.53 -3.34 16.55
N ILE A 189 -20.07 -4.51 17.02
CA ILE A 189 -20.44 -5.05 18.33
C ILE A 189 -19.97 -4.11 19.44
N ASP A 190 -18.70 -3.68 19.43
CA ASP A 190 -18.14 -2.79 20.45
C ASP A 190 -18.89 -1.45 20.50
N THR A 191 -19.30 -0.92 19.34
CA THR A 191 -20.14 0.27 19.24
C THR A 191 -21.53 0.04 19.85
N SER A 192 -22.12 -1.14 19.63
CA SER A 192 -23.43 -1.48 20.21
C SER A 192 -23.41 -1.59 21.74
N LEU A 193 -22.27 -1.99 22.30
CA LEU A 193 -22.07 -2.08 23.76
C LEU A 193 -21.83 -0.70 24.38
N THR A 194 -21.14 0.20 23.67
CA THR A 194 -20.70 1.50 24.20
C THR A 194 -21.70 2.63 23.95
N ALA A 195 -22.53 2.52 22.90
CA ALA A 195 -23.56 3.50 22.54
C ALA A 195 -24.90 2.81 22.24
N PRO A 196 -25.53 2.15 23.23
CA PRO A 196 -26.72 1.34 23.02
C PRO A 196 -27.89 2.15 22.44
N ASP A 197 -28.04 3.42 22.83
CA ASP A 197 -29.09 4.32 22.33
C ASP A 197 -29.01 4.57 20.81
N VAL A 198 -27.80 4.56 20.25
CA VAL A 198 -27.56 4.74 18.81
C VAL A 198 -27.87 3.45 18.04
N THR A 199 -27.58 2.29 18.65
CA THR A 199 -27.72 0.97 17.99
C THR A 199 -29.05 0.26 18.25
N ALA A 200 -29.86 0.72 19.20
CA ALA A 200 -31.13 0.09 19.57
C ALA A 200 -32.08 -0.17 18.38
N PRO A 201 -32.24 0.73 17.39
CA PRO A 201 -33.06 0.46 16.21
C PRO A 201 -32.54 -0.69 15.33
N PHE A 202 -31.24 -0.98 15.41
CA PHE A 202 -30.52 -1.95 14.57
C PHE A 202 -30.03 -3.17 15.36
N ALA A 203 -30.39 -3.32 16.63
CA ALA A 203 -29.89 -4.38 17.51
C ALA A 203 -30.08 -5.80 16.93
N ARG A 204 -31.17 -6.03 16.19
CA ARG A 204 -31.43 -7.30 15.48
C ARG A 204 -30.48 -7.58 14.32
N TRP A 205 -29.88 -6.55 13.72
CA TRP A 205 -28.90 -6.71 12.65
C TRP A 205 -27.52 -7.08 13.21
N PHE A 206 -27.21 -6.60 14.43
CA PHE A 206 -25.97 -6.90 15.13
C PHE A 206 -26.00 -8.24 15.88
N ASN A 207 -27.16 -8.66 16.40
CA ASN A 207 -27.35 -9.97 17.03
C ASN A 207 -27.83 -11.03 16.02
N SER A 208 -27.07 -11.23 14.94
CA SER A 208 -27.33 -12.31 13.97
C SER A 208 -26.27 -13.41 14.10
N ASP A 209 -26.68 -14.68 13.93
CA ASP A 209 -25.76 -15.82 13.96
C ASP A 209 -24.61 -15.68 12.95
N ALA A 210 -24.89 -15.05 11.80
CA ALA A 210 -23.89 -14.75 10.79
C ALA A 210 -22.84 -13.74 11.29
N LEU A 211 -23.23 -12.70 12.02
CA LEU A 211 -22.29 -11.71 12.55
C LEU A 211 -21.49 -12.29 13.73
N LEU A 212 -22.13 -13.09 14.58
CA LEU A 212 -21.47 -13.84 15.64
C LEU A 212 -20.41 -14.80 15.06
N ALA A 213 -20.74 -15.55 14.00
CA ALA A 213 -19.81 -16.45 13.33
C ALA A 213 -18.54 -15.75 12.81
N LEU A 214 -18.65 -14.49 12.37
CA LEU A 214 -17.52 -13.68 11.91
C LEU A 214 -16.62 -13.19 13.05
N THR A 215 -17.10 -13.21 14.29
CA THR A 215 -16.34 -12.80 15.49
C THR A 215 -15.90 -13.98 16.35
N THR A 216 -16.52 -15.14 16.20
CA THR A 216 -16.09 -16.36 16.88
C THR A 216 -14.74 -16.82 16.34
N PRO A 217 -13.72 -16.99 17.20
CA PRO A 217 -12.42 -17.42 16.73
C PRO A 217 -12.49 -18.84 16.16
N GLN A 218 -12.04 -19.02 14.92
CA GLN A 218 -12.03 -20.32 14.24
C GLN A 218 -10.71 -20.49 13.48
N PRO A 219 -10.02 -21.63 13.63
CA PRO A 219 -8.79 -21.88 12.88
C PRO A 219 -9.11 -22.03 11.40
N MET A 220 -8.31 -21.41 10.55
CA MET A 220 -8.50 -21.48 9.10
C MET A 220 -8.15 -22.88 8.58
N GLY A 221 -9.12 -23.56 7.94
CA GLY A 221 -8.92 -24.90 7.40
C GLY A 221 -7.87 -24.95 6.28
N ALA A 222 -7.19 -26.10 6.13
CA ALA A 222 -6.14 -26.28 5.13
C ALA A 222 -6.61 -25.99 3.69
N GLN A 223 -7.81 -26.42 3.33
CA GLN A 223 -8.40 -26.15 2.02
C GLN A 223 -8.61 -24.64 1.78
N GLN A 224 -9.11 -23.93 2.80
CA GLN A 224 -9.34 -22.48 2.73
C GLN A 224 -8.02 -21.72 2.56
N GLN A 225 -6.98 -22.07 3.32
CA GLN A 225 -5.64 -21.50 3.17
C GLN A 225 -5.09 -21.70 1.74
N ALA A 226 -5.23 -22.91 1.18
CA ALA A 226 -4.75 -23.23 -0.16
C ALA A 226 -5.49 -22.41 -1.24
N TRP A 227 -6.82 -22.29 -1.14
CA TRP A 227 -7.61 -21.51 -2.10
C TRP A 227 -7.35 -20.01 -2.02
N ILE A 228 -7.17 -19.45 -0.81
CA ILE A 228 -6.81 -18.04 -0.64
C ILE A 228 -5.46 -17.77 -1.32
N ALA A 229 -4.45 -18.58 -1.03
CA ALA A 229 -3.12 -18.42 -1.62
C ALA A 229 -3.15 -18.54 -3.15
N ALA A 230 -3.88 -19.52 -3.68
CA ALA A 230 -3.99 -19.75 -5.11
C ALA A 230 -4.71 -18.58 -5.82
N THR A 231 -5.89 -18.18 -5.32
CA THR A 231 -6.71 -17.14 -5.96
C THR A 231 -6.10 -15.76 -5.86
N MET A 232 -5.49 -15.39 -4.74
CA MET A 232 -4.78 -14.11 -4.59
C MET A 232 -3.54 -14.04 -5.50
N LEU A 233 -2.81 -15.15 -5.65
CA LEU A 233 -1.70 -15.21 -6.59
C LEU A 233 -2.19 -15.10 -8.04
N MET A 234 -3.21 -15.88 -8.43
CA MET A 234 -3.80 -15.81 -9.77
C MET A 234 -4.29 -14.39 -10.10
N ALA A 235 -4.94 -13.72 -9.15
CA ALA A 235 -5.35 -12.32 -9.29
C ALA A 235 -4.17 -11.39 -9.59
N ALA A 236 -3.06 -11.52 -8.86
CA ALA A 236 -1.85 -10.71 -9.09
C ALA A 236 -1.23 -11.00 -10.47
N LEU A 237 -1.11 -12.28 -10.83
CA LEU A 237 -0.56 -12.73 -12.12
C LEU A 237 -1.40 -12.21 -13.30
N TRP A 238 -2.71 -12.39 -13.26
CA TRP A 238 -3.61 -11.98 -14.34
C TRP A 238 -3.84 -10.47 -14.40
N THR A 239 -3.74 -9.77 -13.26
CA THR A 239 -3.65 -8.30 -13.26
C THR A 239 -2.40 -7.86 -14.02
N SER A 240 -1.23 -8.46 -13.77
CA SER A 240 -0.01 -8.15 -14.54
C SER A 240 -0.14 -8.43 -16.04
N ALA A 241 -0.81 -9.53 -16.41
CA ALA A 241 -1.09 -9.87 -17.81
C ALA A 241 -2.05 -8.88 -18.49
N ALA A 242 -3.08 -8.40 -17.77
CA ALA A 242 -4.03 -7.41 -18.27
C ALA A 242 -3.35 -6.06 -18.60
N LEU A 243 -2.26 -5.73 -17.90
CA LEU A 243 -1.49 -4.51 -18.07
C LEU A 243 -0.43 -4.59 -19.18
N THR A 244 -0.08 -5.79 -19.64
CA THR A 244 1.05 -6.02 -20.56
C THR A 244 0.62 -6.24 -22.01
N HIS A 245 1.47 -5.83 -22.95
CA HIS A 245 1.35 -6.17 -24.37
C HIS A 245 1.60 -7.66 -24.61
N SER A 246 1.18 -8.19 -25.77
CA SER A 246 1.35 -9.61 -26.14
C SER A 246 2.82 -10.02 -26.25
N GLY A 247 3.71 -9.12 -26.69
CA GLY A 247 5.16 -9.37 -26.78
C GLY A 247 5.94 -9.19 -25.47
N ALA A 248 5.26 -8.92 -24.34
CA ALA A 248 5.90 -8.80 -23.05
C ALA A 248 6.24 -10.18 -22.47
N PRO A 249 7.32 -10.31 -21.66
CA PRO A 249 7.67 -11.57 -21.02
C PRO A 249 6.76 -11.85 -19.81
N ARG A 250 5.47 -12.12 -20.06
CA ARG A 250 4.40 -12.24 -19.04
C ARG A 250 4.74 -13.24 -17.93
N VAL A 251 5.28 -14.40 -18.29
CA VAL A 251 5.72 -15.42 -17.32
C VAL A 251 6.83 -14.87 -16.40
N ARG A 252 7.83 -14.16 -16.95
CA ARG A 252 8.92 -13.60 -16.12
C ARG A 252 8.41 -12.50 -15.20
N ILE A 253 7.51 -11.65 -15.69
CA ILE A 253 6.86 -10.60 -14.87
C ILE A 253 6.06 -11.25 -13.75
N GLY A 254 5.28 -12.29 -14.06
CA GLY A 254 4.52 -13.06 -13.09
C GLY A 254 5.40 -13.69 -12.02
N LEU A 255 6.47 -14.38 -12.41
CA LEU A 255 7.42 -15.00 -11.47
C LEU A 255 8.14 -13.96 -10.60
N ALA A 256 8.53 -12.82 -11.17
CA ALA A 256 9.12 -11.71 -10.41
C ALA A 256 8.13 -11.15 -9.38
N LEU A 257 6.85 -11.05 -9.74
CA LEU A 257 5.80 -10.62 -8.83
C LEU A 257 5.57 -11.65 -7.71
N THR A 258 5.50 -12.95 -8.04
CA THR A 258 5.42 -14.03 -7.04
C THR A 258 6.60 -13.95 -6.06
N LEU A 259 7.83 -13.81 -6.57
CA LEU A 259 9.02 -13.68 -5.75
C LEU A 259 8.94 -12.46 -4.83
N ALA A 260 8.51 -11.30 -5.35
CA ALA A 260 8.34 -10.10 -4.54
C ALA A 260 7.31 -10.30 -3.41
N GLY A 261 6.20 -10.99 -3.68
CA GLY A 261 5.21 -11.35 -2.67
C GLY A 261 5.77 -12.29 -1.62
N LEU A 262 6.48 -13.35 -2.01
CA LEU A 262 7.11 -14.29 -1.08
C LEU A 262 8.19 -13.61 -0.23
N THR A 263 9.00 -12.74 -0.83
CA THR A 263 9.99 -11.94 -0.10
C THR A 263 9.32 -11.02 0.92
N ALA A 264 8.22 -10.37 0.56
CA ALA A 264 7.48 -9.52 1.50
C ALA A 264 6.89 -10.33 2.66
N MET A 265 6.31 -11.50 2.38
CA MET A 265 5.80 -12.42 3.40
C MET A 265 6.93 -12.88 4.34
N SER A 266 8.07 -13.29 3.79
CA SER A 266 9.23 -13.70 4.56
C SER A 266 9.81 -12.57 5.39
N LEU A 267 9.88 -11.37 4.82
CA LEU A 267 10.38 -10.18 5.51
C LEU A 267 9.44 -9.77 6.66
N SER A 268 8.12 -9.81 6.42
CA SER A 268 7.11 -9.56 7.45
C SER A 268 7.26 -10.52 8.62
N ALA A 269 7.36 -11.82 8.33
CA ALA A 269 7.52 -12.83 9.36
C ALA A 269 8.87 -12.73 10.09
N ALA A 270 9.97 -12.49 9.36
CA ALA A 270 11.30 -12.37 9.94
C ALA A 270 11.43 -11.18 10.90
N LEU A 271 10.89 -10.02 10.52
CA LEU A 271 10.98 -8.80 11.32
C LEU A 271 9.94 -8.74 12.44
N GLY A 272 8.83 -9.47 12.31
CA GLY A 272 7.77 -9.53 13.30
C GLY A 272 7.97 -10.62 14.36
N PHE A 273 8.43 -11.81 13.95
CA PHE A 273 8.53 -12.98 14.82
C PHE A 273 9.96 -13.49 15.03
N GLY A 274 10.93 -13.02 14.24
CA GLY A 274 12.32 -13.49 14.26
C GLY A 274 12.72 -14.17 12.95
N PRO A 275 14.01 -14.11 12.55
CA PRO A 275 14.49 -14.64 11.27
C PRO A 275 14.23 -16.14 11.05
N GLU A 276 14.17 -16.92 12.13
CA GLU A 276 13.81 -18.34 12.13
C GLU A 276 12.37 -18.60 11.61
N HIS A 277 11.48 -17.62 11.75
CA HIS A 277 10.10 -17.68 11.27
C HIS A 277 9.92 -17.11 9.86
N ALA A 278 11.00 -16.73 9.15
CA ALA A 278 10.93 -16.14 7.81
C ALA A 278 10.20 -17.04 6.78
N LEU A 279 10.15 -18.35 6.99
CA LEU A 279 9.46 -19.30 6.13
C LEU A 279 8.23 -19.92 6.80
N ALA A 280 7.73 -19.35 7.90
CA ALA A 280 6.55 -19.84 8.61
C ALA A 280 5.28 -19.88 7.73
N TRP A 281 5.24 -19.07 6.67
CA TRP A 281 4.15 -19.11 5.68
C TRP A 281 4.13 -20.39 4.83
N ALA A 282 5.23 -21.15 4.76
CA ALA A 282 5.40 -22.31 3.88
C ALA A 282 4.75 -23.60 4.43
N THR A 283 3.51 -23.50 4.92
CA THR A 283 2.74 -24.66 5.37
C THR A 283 2.40 -25.58 4.18
N PRO A 284 2.05 -26.86 4.42
CA PRO A 284 1.59 -27.74 3.34
C PRO A 284 0.42 -27.13 2.56
N ALA A 285 -0.56 -26.53 3.24
CA ALA A 285 -1.68 -25.88 2.57
C ALA A 285 -1.25 -24.69 1.69
N ALA A 286 -0.39 -23.80 2.22
CA ALA A 286 0.09 -22.63 1.51
C ALA A 286 0.94 -22.99 0.29
N THR A 287 1.80 -24.00 0.40
CA THR A 287 2.63 -24.48 -0.71
C THR A 287 1.80 -25.15 -1.81
N HIS A 288 0.75 -25.91 -1.46
CA HIS A 288 -0.24 -26.38 -2.44
C HIS A 288 -0.96 -25.23 -3.14
N GLY A 289 -1.39 -24.21 -2.38
CA GLY A 289 -2.03 -23.02 -2.96
C GLY A 289 -1.11 -22.23 -3.90
N LEU A 290 0.16 -22.05 -3.52
CA LEU A 290 1.21 -21.46 -4.38
C LEU A 290 1.38 -22.27 -5.66
N ALA A 291 1.51 -23.60 -5.56
CA ALA A 291 1.65 -24.48 -6.72
C ALA A 291 0.42 -24.38 -7.65
N LEU A 292 -0.79 -24.47 -7.10
CA LEU A 292 -2.04 -24.32 -7.86
C LEU A 292 -2.11 -22.96 -8.57
N GLY A 293 -1.78 -21.88 -7.84
CA GLY A 293 -1.73 -20.52 -8.35
C GLY A 293 -0.76 -20.35 -9.53
N LEU A 294 0.40 -21.01 -9.49
CA LEU A 294 1.38 -20.97 -10.58
C LEU A 294 0.98 -21.85 -11.76
N VAL A 295 0.55 -23.10 -11.50
CA VAL A 295 0.19 -24.08 -12.54
C VAL A 295 -0.99 -23.60 -13.38
N ILE A 296 -1.99 -22.98 -12.75
CA ILE A 296 -3.16 -22.44 -13.47
C ILE A 296 -2.89 -21.00 -13.92
N GLY A 297 -2.27 -20.19 -13.06
CA GLY A 297 -2.09 -18.76 -13.31
C GLY A 297 -1.17 -18.46 -14.49
N LEU A 298 0.00 -19.10 -14.56
CA LEU A 298 1.03 -18.78 -15.56
C LEU A 298 0.56 -19.07 -17.00
N PRO A 299 0.00 -20.25 -17.34
CA PRO A 299 -0.48 -20.50 -18.70
C PRO A 299 -1.55 -19.50 -19.15
N LEU A 300 -2.48 -19.17 -18.25
CA LEU A 300 -3.59 -18.25 -18.56
C LEU A 300 -3.17 -16.78 -18.64
N THR A 301 -1.92 -16.44 -18.30
CA THR A 301 -1.39 -15.09 -18.58
C THR A 301 -1.31 -14.80 -20.07
N HIS A 302 -1.32 -15.80 -20.96
CA HIS A 302 -1.25 -15.60 -22.42
C HIS A 302 -2.60 -15.24 -23.07
N LEU A 303 -3.68 -15.25 -22.31
CA LEU A 303 -5.01 -14.88 -22.80
C LEU A 303 -5.10 -13.39 -23.20
N PRO A 304 -6.16 -13.00 -23.94
CA PRO A 304 -6.45 -11.62 -24.25
C PRO A 304 -6.54 -10.76 -22.98
N ARG A 305 -6.03 -9.53 -23.05
CA ARG A 305 -5.91 -8.64 -21.88
C ARG A 305 -7.21 -8.43 -21.11
N ARG A 306 -8.35 -8.36 -21.81
CA ARG A 306 -9.67 -8.25 -21.20
C ARG A 306 -10.07 -9.51 -20.44
N LEU A 307 -9.77 -10.68 -21.00
CA LEU A 307 -10.05 -11.95 -20.33
C LEU A 307 -9.15 -12.12 -19.09
N CYS A 308 -7.87 -11.73 -19.16
CA CYS A 308 -7.02 -11.67 -17.96
C CYS A 308 -7.60 -10.72 -16.90
N ALA A 309 -8.14 -9.56 -17.28
CA ALA A 309 -8.77 -8.64 -16.32
C ALA A 309 -10.02 -9.26 -15.67
N ALA A 310 -10.87 -9.95 -16.44
CA ALA A 310 -12.05 -10.63 -15.94
C ALA A 310 -11.69 -11.80 -15.01
N LEU A 311 -10.72 -12.63 -15.40
CA LEU A 311 -10.21 -13.72 -14.59
C LEU A 311 -9.58 -13.21 -13.29
N ALA A 312 -8.80 -12.12 -13.36
CA ALA A 312 -8.22 -11.48 -12.18
C ALA A 312 -9.31 -11.00 -11.21
N LEU A 313 -10.37 -10.38 -11.74
CA LEU A 313 -11.50 -9.90 -10.93
C LEU A 313 -12.23 -11.07 -10.26
N ILE A 314 -12.51 -12.15 -10.99
CA ILE A 314 -13.14 -13.36 -10.45
C ILE A 314 -12.26 -13.97 -9.35
N ALA A 315 -10.95 -14.11 -9.60
CA ALA A 315 -10.02 -14.64 -8.62
C ALA A 315 -9.96 -13.79 -7.35
N LEU A 316 -9.95 -12.45 -7.47
CA LEU A 316 -10.05 -11.55 -6.32
C LEU A 316 -11.34 -11.76 -5.55
N ILE A 317 -12.50 -11.83 -6.22
CA ILE A 317 -13.80 -12.06 -5.58
C ILE A 317 -13.81 -13.40 -4.83
N CYS A 318 -13.33 -14.48 -5.46
CA CYS A 318 -13.24 -15.79 -4.83
C CYS A 318 -12.33 -15.79 -3.60
N GLY A 319 -11.14 -15.16 -3.69
CA GLY A 319 -10.23 -15.10 -2.55
C GLY A 319 -10.75 -14.19 -1.43
N LEU A 320 -11.42 -13.07 -1.78
CA LEU A 320 -12.10 -12.20 -0.82
C LEU A 320 -13.27 -12.90 -0.12
N TRP A 321 -14.01 -13.73 -0.85
CA TRP A 321 -15.04 -14.57 -0.25
C TRP A 321 -14.42 -15.55 0.74
N TRP A 322 -13.41 -16.32 0.34
CA TRP A 322 -12.76 -17.27 1.25
C TRP A 322 -12.16 -16.61 2.49
N ILE A 323 -11.45 -15.49 2.36
CA ILE A 323 -10.77 -14.84 3.49
C ILE A 323 -11.75 -14.19 4.48
N ASN A 324 -12.87 -13.64 4.00
CA ASN A 324 -13.85 -12.95 4.86
C ASN A 324 -14.90 -13.89 5.45
N GLN A 325 -14.94 -15.16 5.05
CA GLN A 325 -15.75 -16.20 5.69
C GLN A 325 -15.06 -16.81 6.92
N ALA A 326 -13.75 -16.60 7.09
CA ALA A 326 -13.05 -17.01 8.30
C ALA A 326 -13.35 -16.04 9.45
N GLY A 327 -13.76 -16.60 10.60
CA GLY A 327 -13.66 -15.88 11.86
C GLY A 327 -12.19 -15.49 12.15
N PRO A 328 -11.95 -14.56 13.10
CA PRO A 328 -10.59 -14.22 13.50
C PRO A 328 -9.84 -15.49 13.91
N ASP A 329 -8.60 -15.65 13.46
CA ASP A 329 -7.78 -16.79 13.90
C ASP A 329 -7.58 -16.68 15.43
N PRO A 330 -7.82 -17.74 16.23
CA PRO A 330 -7.63 -17.75 17.67
C PRO A 330 -6.28 -17.20 18.13
N TYR A 331 -5.24 -17.38 17.31
CA TYR A 331 -3.89 -16.90 17.61
C TYR A 331 -3.55 -15.58 16.93
N TYR A 332 -4.45 -15.01 16.12
CA TYR A 332 -4.20 -13.77 15.37
C TYR A 332 -3.87 -12.60 16.29
N ALA A 333 -4.60 -12.44 17.40
CA ALA A 333 -4.34 -11.36 18.35
C ALA A 333 -2.97 -11.50 19.01
N GLN A 334 -2.57 -12.73 19.36
CA GLN A 334 -1.26 -13.02 19.93
C GLN A 334 -0.14 -12.82 18.90
N ASN A 335 -0.33 -13.29 17.66
CA ASN A 335 0.59 -13.08 16.56
C ASN A 335 0.74 -11.59 16.24
N LEU A 336 -0.36 -10.84 16.23
CA LEU A 336 -0.33 -9.41 15.99
C LEU A 336 0.35 -8.66 17.15
N GLN A 337 0.13 -9.07 18.40
CA GLN A 337 0.81 -8.48 19.55
C GLN A 337 2.33 -8.71 19.47
N THR A 338 2.78 -9.93 19.18
CA THR A 338 4.21 -10.23 18.99
C THR A 338 4.79 -9.47 17.79
N TRP A 339 4.10 -9.46 16.66
CA TRP A 339 4.51 -8.71 15.47
C TRP A 339 4.61 -7.21 15.75
N SER A 340 3.65 -6.66 16.51
CA SER A 340 3.61 -5.26 16.91
C SER A 340 4.70 -4.90 17.91
N GLN A 341 5.39 -5.86 18.54
CA GLN A 341 6.55 -5.61 19.41
C GLN A 341 7.88 -5.68 18.63
N GLY A 342 7.86 -6.16 17.38
CA GLY A 342 9.03 -6.20 16.49
C GLY A 342 9.48 -4.82 15.99
N LEU A 343 10.48 -4.80 15.10
CA LEU A 343 11.05 -3.55 14.56
C LEU A 343 10.05 -2.69 13.74
N PHE A 344 8.86 -3.22 13.44
CA PHE A 344 7.81 -2.59 12.64
C PHE A 344 6.88 -1.64 13.41
N ILE A 345 7.06 -1.44 14.73
CA ILE A 345 6.27 -0.52 15.60
C ILE A 345 6.03 0.86 14.97
N ARG A 346 6.89 1.33 14.07
CA ARG A 346 6.89 2.70 13.54
C ARG A 346 6.12 2.92 12.24
N MET A 347 5.47 1.92 11.64
CA MET A 347 4.77 2.10 10.34
C MET A 347 3.33 2.63 10.45
N PHE A 348 2.91 3.12 11.62
CA PHE A 348 1.64 3.83 11.83
C PHE A 348 0.38 3.09 11.35
N GLY A 349 0.38 1.75 11.29
CA GLY A 349 -0.76 0.97 10.78
C GLY A 349 -0.97 1.04 9.26
N LEU A 350 -0.06 1.66 8.50
CA LEU A 350 -0.20 1.77 7.03
C LEU A 350 -0.23 0.40 6.33
N PRO A 351 0.64 -0.58 6.63
CA PRO A 351 0.58 -1.89 5.98
C PRO A 351 -0.77 -2.58 6.20
N GLN A 352 -1.41 -2.37 7.36
CA GLN A 352 -2.75 -2.89 7.64
C GLN A 352 -3.78 -2.31 6.67
N TRP A 353 -3.86 -0.99 6.57
CA TRP A 353 -4.80 -0.32 5.66
C TRP A 353 -4.54 -0.69 4.21
N LEU A 354 -3.27 -0.82 3.82
CA LEU A 354 -2.92 -1.26 2.49
C LEU A 354 -3.38 -2.70 2.25
N SER A 355 -3.14 -3.62 3.19
CA SER A 355 -3.63 -4.99 3.15
C SER A 355 -5.15 -5.07 3.07
N TRP A 356 -5.86 -4.26 3.85
CA TRP A 356 -7.31 -4.22 3.86
C TRP A 356 -7.89 -3.68 2.55
N LEU A 357 -7.40 -2.53 2.06
CA LEU A 357 -8.02 -1.82 0.95
C LEU A 357 -7.55 -2.27 -0.44
N TRP A 358 -6.32 -2.79 -0.55
CA TRP A 358 -5.71 -3.15 -1.83
C TRP A 358 -6.61 -4.02 -2.74
N PRO A 359 -7.17 -5.15 -2.28
CA PRO A 359 -7.93 -6.04 -3.17
C PRO A 359 -9.23 -5.40 -3.66
N TYR A 360 -9.85 -4.52 -2.87
CA TYR A 360 -11.05 -3.78 -3.27
C TYR A 360 -10.74 -2.71 -4.33
N VAL A 361 -9.67 -1.94 -4.14
CA VAL A 361 -9.23 -0.94 -5.12
C VAL A 361 -8.78 -1.63 -6.42
N ALA A 362 -8.08 -2.76 -6.32
CA ALA A 362 -7.70 -3.59 -7.46
C ALA A 362 -8.94 -4.15 -8.19
N GLY A 363 -9.95 -4.60 -7.44
CA GLY A 363 -11.23 -5.06 -8.00
C GLY A 363 -11.96 -3.98 -8.81
N LEU A 364 -12.11 -2.76 -8.25
CA LEU A 364 -12.70 -1.62 -8.95
C LEU A 364 -11.93 -1.25 -10.23
N TYR A 365 -10.59 -1.29 -10.14
CA TYR A 365 -9.73 -1.04 -11.29
C TYR A 365 -9.93 -2.08 -12.40
N LEU A 366 -9.99 -3.36 -12.05
CA LEU A 366 -10.22 -4.46 -12.98
C LEU A 366 -11.62 -4.44 -13.58
N LEU A 367 -12.64 -4.10 -12.80
CA LEU A 367 -14.00 -3.90 -13.30
C LEU A 367 -14.03 -2.83 -14.41
N GLY A 368 -13.37 -1.69 -14.18
CA GLY A 368 -13.22 -0.65 -15.20
C GLY A 368 -12.48 -1.12 -16.46
N ARG A 369 -11.55 -2.07 -16.34
CA ARG A 369 -10.83 -2.69 -17.49
C ARG A 369 -11.72 -3.65 -18.28
N VAL A 370 -12.61 -4.37 -17.60
CA VAL A 370 -13.56 -5.31 -18.23
C VAL A 370 -14.65 -4.57 -18.98
N VAL A 371 -15.24 -3.53 -18.35
CA VAL A 371 -16.38 -2.79 -18.89
C VAL A 371 -16.01 -1.89 -20.08
N ARG A 372 -14.76 -1.41 -20.15
CA ARG A 372 -14.36 -0.52 -21.25
C ARG A 372 -14.40 -1.27 -22.59
N PRO A 373 -15.19 -0.78 -23.59
CA PRO A 373 -15.07 -1.25 -24.95
C PRO A 373 -13.64 -0.94 -25.39
N GLY A 374 -12.90 -1.99 -25.71
CA GLY A 374 -11.51 -1.85 -26.13
C GLY A 374 -11.52 -1.24 -27.50
N ALA A 375 -10.72 -0.20 -27.66
CA ALA A 375 -10.32 0.26 -28.96
C ALA A 375 -9.86 -0.97 -29.75
N ALA A 376 -10.47 -1.18 -30.92
CA ALA A 376 -10.07 -2.22 -31.85
C ALA A 376 -8.53 -2.16 -31.99
N THR A 377 -7.90 -3.30 -31.73
CA THR A 377 -6.45 -3.51 -31.86
C THR A 377 -6.00 -3.29 -33.29
#